data_AF-P12974-F1
#
_entry.id   AF-P12974-F1
#
_cell.length_a   1.000
_cell.length_b   1.000
_cell.length_c   1.000
_cell.angle_alpha   90.00
_cell.angle_beta   90.00
_cell.angle_gamma   90.00
#
_symmetry.space_group_name_H-M   'P 1'
#
loop_
_entity.id
_entity.type
_entity.pdbx_description
1 polymer ?
#
loop_
_entity_poly.entity_id
_entity_poly.type
_entity_poly.pdbx_seq_one_letter_code
_entity_poly.pdbx_strand_id
1 'polypeptide(L)'
;MDVEIFPHRLLSAETTEKLLNKLGEIEGIKRMIIQGQRLPAGEHPDRRVINVKGQDIELKVKTGRIFVEIEDKKTMEKIKEVCDEVFPFKYELIPGTFFRRQKTVTDAIKFGKDVDKLPTELVGMTDTVLD
;
A
#
# COMPACT_ATOMS: atom_id res chain seq x y z
N MET A 1 1.79 11.51 -8.10
CA MET A 1 2.97 11.67 -7.22
C MET A 1 2.94 10.51 -6.25
N ASP A 2 4.08 10.04 -5.77
CA ASP A 2 4.11 8.87 -4.92
C ASP A 2 4.81 9.24 -3.61
N VAL A 3 4.34 8.68 -2.50
CA VAL A 3 4.90 8.90 -1.17
C VAL A 3 5.06 7.56 -0.47
N GLU A 4 6.21 7.33 0.12
CA GLU A 4 6.42 6.25 1.08
C GLU A 4 6.14 6.77 2.48
N ILE A 5 5.20 6.12 3.17
CA ILE A 5 5.02 6.21 4.61
C ILE A 5 5.94 5.16 5.22
N PHE A 6 6.95 5.61 5.96
CA PHE A 6 7.94 4.77 6.62
C PHE A 6 7.84 4.91 8.16
N PRO A 7 7.00 4.10 8.82
CA PRO A 7 6.98 3.99 10.27
C PRO A 7 8.32 3.51 10.83
N HIS A 8 8.81 4.09 11.93
CA HIS A 8 10.03 3.58 12.60
C HIS A 8 9.81 2.28 13.40
N ARG A 9 8.60 1.70 13.30
CA ARG A 9 8.21 0.42 13.89
C ARG A 9 7.30 -0.34 12.96
N LEU A 10 7.41 -1.67 12.97
CA LEU A 10 6.46 -2.54 12.31
C LEU A 10 5.08 -2.41 12.95
N LEU A 11 4.04 -2.19 12.15
CA LEU A 11 2.68 -1.97 12.63
C LEU A 11 2.02 -3.28 13.04
N SER A 12 1.13 -3.24 14.02
CA SER A 12 0.18 -4.34 14.27
C SER A 12 -0.90 -4.37 13.18
N ALA A 13 -1.66 -5.47 13.12
CA ALA A 13 -2.83 -5.54 12.27
C ALA A 13 -3.85 -4.44 12.60
N GLU A 14 -4.06 -4.15 13.89
CA GLU A 14 -4.95 -3.09 14.36
C GLU A 14 -4.48 -1.70 13.92
N THR A 15 -3.20 -1.38 14.09
CA THR A 15 -2.66 -0.08 13.64
C THR A 15 -2.67 0.04 12.12
N THR A 16 -2.40 -1.06 11.40
CA THR A 16 -2.49 -1.11 9.93
C THR A 16 -3.91 -0.81 9.47
N GLU A 17 -4.90 -1.49 10.04
CA GLU A 17 -6.31 -1.31 9.74
C GLU A 17 -6.79 0.12 10.01
N LYS A 18 -6.44 0.67 11.18
CA LYS A 18 -6.75 2.07 11.53
C LYS A 18 -6.12 3.06 10.55
N LEU A 19 -4.85 2.86 10.19
CA LEU A 19 -4.14 3.71 9.23
C LEU A 19 -4.81 3.66 7.85
N LEU A 20 -5.02 2.48 7.31
CA LEU A 20 -5.55 2.29 5.96
C LEU A 20 -6.97 2.85 5.82
N ASN A 21 -7.83 2.67 6.83
CA ASN A 21 -9.16 3.27 6.80
C ASN A 21 -9.11 4.79 6.77
N LYS A 22 -8.28 5.42 7.61
CA LYS A 22 -8.15 6.89 7.64
C LYS A 22 -7.55 7.46 6.36
N LEU A 23 -6.52 6.80 5.83
CA LEU A 23 -5.98 7.18 4.53
C LEU A 23 -7.07 7.02 3.44
N GLY A 24 -7.88 5.97 3.50
CA GLY A 24 -9.01 5.75 2.59
C GLY A 24 -10.12 6.81 2.65
N GLU A 25 -10.13 7.71 3.63
CA GLU A 25 -11.04 8.88 3.68
C GLU A 25 -10.45 10.14 3.02
N ILE A 26 -9.15 10.13 2.68
CA ILE A 26 -8.49 11.27 2.06
C ILE A 26 -8.78 11.29 0.56
N GLU A 27 -9.56 12.27 0.12
CA GLU A 27 -9.69 12.60 -1.30
C GLU A 27 -8.32 12.97 -1.90
N GLY A 28 -8.01 12.37 -3.05
CA GLY A 28 -6.72 12.51 -3.75
C GLY A 28 -5.75 11.34 -3.55
N ILE A 29 -6.06 10.37 -2.70
CA ILE A 29 -5.36 9.08 -2.65
C ILE A 29 -5.92 8.16 -3.74
N LYS A 30 -5.07 7.75 -4.69
CA LYS A 30 -5.45 6.85 -5.79
C LYS A 30 -5.20 5.38 -5.48
N ARG A 31 -4.12 5.09 -4.78
CA ARG A 31 -3.67 3.73 -4.51
C ARG A 31 -2.85 3.65 -3.24
N MET A 32 -2.95 2.53 -2.54
CA MET A 32 -2.09 2.15 -1.43
C MET A 32 -1.53 0.75 -1.65
N ILE A 33 -0.23 0.56 -1.41
CA ILE A 33 0.41 -0.75 -1.35
C ILE A 33 1.11 -0.87 0.00
N ILE A 34 0.76 -1.90 0.76
CA ILE A 34 1.47 -2.27 1.97
C ILE A 34 2.65 -3.19 1.64
N GLN A 35 3.79 -2.95 2.28
CA GLN A 35 4.95 -3.83 2.22
C GLN A 35 5.48 -4.14 3.61
N GLY A 36 6.05 -5.34 3.74
CA GLY A 36 6.53 -5.86 5.01
C GLY A 36 7.05 -7.28 4.88
N GLN A 37 7.61 -7.78 5.98
CA GLN A 37 7.97 -9.19 6.08
C GLN A 37 6.71 -10.05 5.99
N ARG A 38 6.75 -11.17 5.27
CA ARG A 38 5.63 -12.12 5.26
C ARG A 38 5.38 -12.63 6.68
N LEU A 39 4.13 -12.66 7.08
CA LEU A 39 3.71 -13.33 8.30
C LEU A 39 3.79 -14.85 8.10
N PRO A 40 4.14 -15.62 9.14
CA PRO A 40 4.22 -17.07 9.02
C PRO A 40 2.87 -17.67 8.61
N ALA A 41 2.89 -18.86 8.00
CA ALA A 41 1.68 -19.60 7.58
C ALA A 41 0.77 -20.00 8.75
N GLY A 42 1.34 -20.18 9.94
CA GLY A 42 0.62 -20.57 11.15
C GLY A 42 0.03 -19.39 11.93
N GLU A 43 -0.33 -19.66 13.17
CA GLU A 43 -0.89 -18.65 14.08
C GLU A 43 0.11 -17.51 14.31
N HIS A 44 -0.34 -16.29 14.00
CA HIS A 44 0.38 -15.07 14.34
C HIS A 44 -0.67 -14.01 14.69
N PRO A 45 -0.49 -13.23 15.78
CA PRO A 45 -1.50 -12.28 16.25
C PRO A 45 -1.89 -11.23 15.19
N ASP A 46 -0.96 -10.87 14.31
CA ASP A 46 -1.22 -9.94 13.21
C ASP A 46 -1.69 -10.61 11.90
N ARG A 47 -1.66 -11.96 11.78
CA ARG A 47 -2.17 -12.64 10.59
C ARG A 47 -3.66 -12.85 10.76
N ARG A 48 -4.42 -11.81 10.40
CA ARG A 48 -5.88 -11.79 10.53
C ARG A 48 -6.52 -11.06 9.38
N VAL A 49 -7.83 -11.25 9.23
CA VAL A 49 -8.64 -10.42 8.36
C VAL A 49 -8.79 -9.04 9.00
N ILE A 50 -8.49 -7.99 8.23
CA ILE A 50 -8.76 -6.59 8.57
C ILE A 50 -9.81 -6.04 7.61
N ASN A 51 -10.63 -5.10 8.05
CA ASN A 51 -11.60 -4.44 7.20
C ASN A 51 -11.07 -3.06 6.77
N VAL A 52 -10.95 -2.84 5.46
CA VAL A 52 -10.50 -1.57 4.87
C VAL A 52 -11.58 -1.07 3.93
N LYS A 53 -12.23 0.05 4.25
CA LYS A 53 -13.32 0.64 3.45
C LYS A 53 -14.43 -0.38 3.11
N GLY A 54 -14.77 -1.25 4.06
CA GLY A 54 -15.79 -2.29 3.88
C GLY A 54 -15.31 -3.55 3.15
N GLN A 55 -14.03 -3.63 2.78
CA GLN A 55 -13.44 -4.82 2.16
C GLN A 55 -12.63 -5.62 3.18
N ASP A 56 -12.89 -6.92 3.25
CA ASP A 56 -12.15 -7.84 4.10
C ASP A 56 -10.87 -8.29 3.40
N ILE A 57 -9.72 -8.03 4.04
CA ILE A 57 -8.39 -8.31 3.51
C ILE A 57 -7.64 -9.18 4.53
N GLU A 58 -7.17 -10.35 4.12
CA GLU A 58 -6.23 -11.14 4.93
C GLU A 58 -4.87 -10.43 4.96
N LEU A 59 -4.46 -9.93 6.13
CA LEU A 59 -3.15 -9.31 6.29
C LEU A 59 -2.06 -10.40 6.28
N LYS A 60 -1.30 -10.47 5.18
CA LYS A 60 -0.24 -11.47 4.97
C LYS A 60 1.18 -10.96 5.28
N VAL A 61 1.31 -9.67 5.56
CA VAL A 61 2.61 -9.02 5.82
C VAL A 61 2.56 -8.23 7.12
N LYS A 62 3.69 -8.22 7.84
CA LYS A 62 3.92 -7.34 8.96
C LYS A 62 4.27 -5.95 8.41
N THR A 63 3.28 -5.07 8.33
CA THR A 63 3.38 -3.76 7.67
C THR A 63 4.55 -2.95 8.22
N GLY A 64 5.53 -2.66 7.35
CA GLY A 64 6.66 -1.79 7.66
C GLY A 64 6.77 -0.58 6.74
N ARG A 65 6.10 -0.62 5.59
CA ARG A 65 6.09 0.46 4.59
C ARG A 65 4.73 0.52 3.92
N ILE A 66 4.30 1.73 3.59
CA ILE A 66 3.11 1.93 2.78
C ILE A 66 3.46 2.89 1.66
N PHE A 67 3.35 2.43 0.42
CA PHE A 67 3.45 3.30 -0.74
C PHE A 67 2.07 3.82 -1.09
N VAL A 68 1.96 5.12 -1.29
CA VAL A 68 0.71 5.81 -1.58
C VAL A 68 0.86 6.62 -2.86
N GLU A 69 -0.03 6.38 -3.82
CA GLU A 69 -0.15 7.19 -5.02
C GLU A 69 -1.14 8.32 -4.72
N ILE A 70 -0.69 9.57 -4.88
CA ILE A 70 -1.45 10.78 -4.58
C ILE A 70 -1.52 11.75 -5.76
N GLU A 71 -2.57 12.55 -5.78
CA GLU A 71 -2.82 13.57 -6.80
C GLU A 71 -1.87 14.76 -6.70
N ASP A 72 -1.75 15.34 -5.51
CA ASP A 72 -1.02 16.59 -5.33
C ASP A 72 -0.33 16.68 -3.95
N LYS A 73 0.42 17.77 -3.74
CA LYS A 73 1.18 18.00 -2.51
C LYS A 73 0.28 18.28 -1.29
N LYS A 74 -0.93 18.82 -1.46
CA LYS A 74 -1.87 19.04 -0.36
C LYS A 74 -2.40 17.71 0.18
N THR A 75 -2.55 16.70 -0.68
CA THR A 75 -2.84 15.33 -0.23
C THR A 75 -1.75 14.81 0.73
N MET A 76 -0.48 15.15 0.49
CA MET A 76 0.63 14.75 1.38
C MET A 76 0.52 15.38 2.78
N GLU A 77 0.03 16.62 2.89
CA GLU A 77 -0.21 17.28 4.17
C GLU A 77 -1.30 16.55 4.98
N LYS A 78 -2.40 16.16 4.33
CA LYS A 78 -3.46 15.34 4.97
C LYS A 78 -2.94 13.96 5.42
N ILE A 79 -2.08 13.33 4.62
CA ILE A 79 -1.43 12.07 5.01
C ILE A 79 -0.60 12.25 6.27
N LYS A 80 0.12 13.37 6.39
CA LYS A 80 0.88 13.71 7.59
C LYS A 80 -0.01 13.81 8.82
N GLU A 81 -1.13 14.53 8.73
CA GLU A 81 -2.10 14.65 9.82
C GLU A 81 -2.60 13.27 10.29
N VAL A 82 -2.94 12.38 9.36
CA VAL A 82 -3.35 11.00 9.68
C VAL A 82 -2.21 10.22 10.36
N CYS A 83 -0.97 10.35 9.88
CA CYS A 83 0.17 9.67 10.49
C CYS A 83 0.46 10.19 11.91
N ASP A 84 0.39 11.50 12.13
CA ASP A 84 0.55 12.12 13.45
C ASP A 84 -0.52 11.64 14.44
N GLU A 85 -1.74 11.39 13.96
CA GLU A 85 -2.83 10.89 14.80
C GLU A 85 -2.75 9.38 15.07
N VAL A 86 -2.22 8.59 14.13
CA VAL A 86 -2.19 7.12 14.22
C VAL A 86 -0.92 6.62 14.90
N PHE A 87 0.22 7.27 14.67
CA PHE A 87 1.51 6.81 15.15
C PHE A 87 1.92 7.54 16.43
N PRO A 88 1.99 6.85 17.59
CA PRO A 88 2.57 7.42 18.82
C PRO A 88 4.12 7.46 18.77
N PHE A 89 4.72 7.25 17.60
CA PHE A 89 6.15 7.13 17.39
C PHE A 89 6.53 7.83 16.08
N LYS A 90 7.84 8.00 15.86
CA LYS A 90 8.37 8.67 14.68
C LYS A 90 8.12 7.88 13.39
N TYR A 91 8.00 8.62 12.30
CA TYR A 91 7.85 8.09 10.95
C TYR A 91 8.46 9.09 9.97
N GLU A 92 8.65 8.65 8.73
CA GLU A 92 9.07 9.50 7.62
C GLU A 92 8.02 9.45 6.50
N LEU A 93 7.84 10.59 5.82
CA LEU A 93 7.11 10.68 4.57
C LEU A 93 8.10 11.04 3.47
N ILE A 94 8.36 10.09 2.58
CA ILE A 94 9.41 10.21 1.57
C ILE A 94 8.75 10.33 0.19
N PRO A 95 8.74 11.52 -0.44
CA PRO A 95 8.32 11.68 -1.82
C PRO A 95 9.22 10.89 -2.76
N GLY A 96 8.64 10.23 -3.76
CA GLY A 96 9.40 9.44 -4.71
C GLY A 96 8.60 9.00 -5.93
N THR A 97 9.12 8.00 -6.63
CA THR A 97 8.40 7.25 -7.66
C THR A 97 8.54 5.77 -7.32
N PHE A 98 7.43 5.17 -6.87
CA PHE A 98 7.37 3.80 -6.38
C PHE A 98 6.46 2.94 -7.26
N PHE A 99 5.47 3.54 -7.93
CA PHE A 99 4.58 2.86 -8.84
C PHE A 99 5.09 2.92 -10.28
N ARG A 100 5.13 1.77 -10.96
CA ARG A 100 5.49 1.72 -12.38
C ARG A 100 4.38 2.38 -13.22
N ARG A 101 4.74 3.35 -14.07
CA ARG A 101 3.80 4.07 -14.95
C ARG A 101 3.82 3.61 -16.40
N GLN A 102 4.83 2.81 -16.77
CA GLN A 102 5.01 2.32 -18.13
C GLN A 102 5.19 0.80 -18.13
N LYS A 103 4.58 0.17 -19.12
CA LYS A 103 4.67 -1.26 -19.41
C LYS A 103 6.11 -1.57 -19.81
N THR A 104 6.65 -2.69 -19.33
CA THR A 104 8.00 -3.15 -19.67
C THR A 104 7.96 -4.35 -20.62
N VAL A 105 9.12 -4.78 -21.12
CA VAL A 105 9.24 -6.01 -21.92
C VAL A 105 8.71 -7.23 -21.15
N THR A 106 8.86 -7.27 -19.82
CA THR A 106 8.28 -8.32 -18.98
C THR A 106 6.76 -8.34 -19.07
N ASP A 107 6.11 -7.18 -19.03
CA ASP A 107 4.65 -7.11 -19.17
C ASP A 107 4.23 -7.55 -20.59
N ALA A 108 4.99 -7.18 -21.62
CA ALA A 108 4.75 -7.65 -23.00
C ALA A 108 4.91 -9.17 -23.16
N ILE A 109 5.84 -9.81 -22.44
CA ILE A 109 5.99 -11.27 -22.44
C ILE A 109 4.82 -11.94 -21.70
N LYS A 110 4.39 -11.39 -20.56
CA LYS A 110 3.29 -11.95 -19.75
C LYS A 110 1.93 -11.85 -20.44
N PHE A 111 1.63 -10.71 -21.07
CA PHE A 111 0.32 -10.42 -21.64
C PHE A 111 0.27 -10.52 -23.17
N GLY A 112 1.43 -10.64 -23.84
CA GLY A 112 1.51 -10.75 -25.29
C GLY A 112 0.79 -9.60 -26.00
N LYS A 113 -0.12 -9.94 -26.92
CA LYS A 113 -0.93 -8.97 -27.68
C LYS A 113 -1.93 -8.20 -26.82
N ASP A 114 -2.25 -8.69 -25.63
CA ASP A 114 -3.17 -8.03 -24.70
C ASP A 114 -2.45 -7.03 -23.78
N VAL A 115 -1.13 -6.86 -23.92
CA VAL A 115 -0.36 -5.90 -23.12
C VAL A 115 -0.93 -4.49 -23.20
N ASP A 116 -1.46 -4.08 -24.36
CA ASP A 116 -2.08 -2.76 -24.56
C ASP A 116 -3.40 -2.60 -23.79
N LYS A 117 -4.09 -3.71 -23.51
CA LYS A 117 -5.31 -3.74 -22.71
C LYS A 117 -5.07 -3.70 -21.21
N LEU A 118 -3.82 -3.91 -20.75
CA LEU A 118 -3.47 -3.79 -19.33
C LEU A 118 -3.74 -2.35 -18.85
N PRO A 119 -4.67 -2.15 -17.90
CA PRO A 119 -4.91 -0.84 -17.30
C PRO A 119 -3.64 -0.28 -16.67
N THR A 120 -3.44 1.03 -16.76
CA THR A 120 -2.26 1.71 -16.18
C THR A 120 -2.15 1.44 -14.68
N GLU A 121 -3.29 1.23 -14.02
CA GLU A 121 -3.39 0.94 -12.60
C GLU A 121 -2.89 -0.47 -12.24
N LEU A 122 -2.84 -1.40 -13.20
CA LEU A 122 -2.32 -2.75 -12.99
C LEU A 122 -0.85 -2.91 -13.42
N VAL A 123 -0.30 -1.91 -14.11
CA VAL A 123 1.14 -1.87 -14.43
C VAL A 123 1.93 -1.86 -13.13
N GLY A 124 2.91 -2.74 -13.00
CA GLY A 124 3.64 -2.89 -11.75
C GLY A 124 3.24 -4.08 -10.92
N MET A 125 1.98 -4.51 -11.01
CA MET A 125 1.46 -5.55 -10.14
C MET A 125 2.03 -6.91 -10.52
N THR A 126 2.47 -7.65 -9.51
CA THR A 126 2.72 -9.07 -9.65
C THR A 126 1.41 -9.80 -9.39
N ASP A 127 1.12 -10.85 -10.15
CA ASP A 127 0.10 -11.80 -9.75
C ASP A 127 0.41 -12.22 -8.31
N THR A 128 -0.57 -12.09 -7.43
CA THR A 128 -0.43 -12.68 -6.10
C THR A 128 -0.36 -14.17 -6.36
N VAL A 129 0.76 -14.81 -6.02
CA VAL A 129 0.82 -16.28 -6.04
C VAL A 129 -0.32 -16.74 -5.14
N LEU A 130 -1.36 -17.32 -5.74
CA LEU A 130 -2.35 -18.06 -4.98
C LEU A 130 -1.59 -19.30 -4.50
N ASP A 131 -1.23 -19.30 -3.22
CA ASP A 131 -0.78 -20.52 -2.54
C ASP A 131 -1.97 -21.49 -2.43
#